data_AF-A0A6V8KGQ0-F1
#
_entry.id   AF-A0A6V8KGQ0-F1
#
_cell.length_a   1.000
_cell.length_b   1.000
_cell.length_c   1.000
_cell.angle_alpha   90.00
_cell.angle_beta   90.00
_cell.angle_gamma   90.00
#
_symmetry.space_group_name_H-M   'P 1'
#
loop_
_entity.id
_entity.type
_entity.pdbx_description
1 polymer ?
#
loop_
_entity_poly.entity_id
_entity_poly.type
_entity_poly.pdbx_seq_one_letter_code
_entity_poly.pdbx_strand_id
1 'polypeptide(L)'
;MADAKREREKCDLIMKGGITSGVAYPAAVMRLSQRYDFASIGGSSAGAIAAAVTAAAQFARNDKGFERLDDVRRELQTPDLMPRLFQATKESRPLLNLMLAAQTAKPWWRKVRVFAHRVLGRLALPAAVWLSAGFAVLALLLGRAGATWSSFTWRAYVLLGFVLLFLFVLALVGQIALRLGRAVTTYLPTSNYGMCLGLSEQAGDPPPPALTEWLHQKIQGIAGLDAGEPLTFRALRDKGIRLTMTTTNLTWSRPVRLPCDDQTYYLDVDEFRALFPEPVIAHLVACGQERAQTFPTPEGERTLLPLPGLDLPVIVATRMSLSFPVLLAAVPLWAEDPDGTARRHWFSDGGISSNFPIHLFDAWVPTRPTFGLNLVQIDRNNPSKEAADYVQTYMDGPPRRPPCRSVRWPASWGRSWPRCKTGATRSSPS
;
A
#
# COMPACT_ATOMS: atom_id res chain seq x y z
N MET A 1 19.55 -11.33 -48.16
CA MET A 1 20.13 -12.29 -47.20
C MET A 1 19.15 -12.39 -46.03
N ALA A 2 18.65 -13.59 -45.78
CA ALA A 2 17.61 -13.87 -44.81
C ALA A 2 18.04 -13.43 -43.40
N ASP A 3 17.29 -12.50 -42.81
CA ASP A 3 17.39 -12.15 -41.39
C ASP A 3 16.79 -13.31 -40.60
N ALA A 4 17.62 -14.33 -40.35
CA ALA A 4 17.25 -15.46 -39.50
C ALA A 4 16.92 -14.88 -38.13
N LYS A 5 15.63 -14.80 -37.82
CA LYS A 5 15.05 -14.35 -36.55
C LYS A 5 15.74 -15.10 -35.41
N ARG A 6 16.83 -14.53 -34.89
CA ARG A 6 17.59 -15.11 -33.79
C ARG A 6 16.59 -15.31 -32.65
N GLU A 7 16.37 -16.57 -32.28
CA GLU A 7 15.43 -16.90 -31.21
C GLU A 7 15.89 -16.16 -29.95
N ARG A 8 15.01 -15.34 -29.39
CA ARG A 8 15.38 -14.48 -28.25
C ARG A 8 15.57 -15.36 -27.03
N GLU A 9 16.60 -15.07 -26.25
CA GLU A 9 16.89 -15.80 -25.02
C GLU A 9 15.73 -15.61 -24.02
N LYS A 10 15.36 -16.64 -23.27
CA LYS A 10 14.37 -16.48 -22.20
C LYS A 10 15.05 -15.88 -20.96
N CYS A 11 14.33 -15.07 -20.19
CA CYS A 11 14.80 -14.62 -18.88
C CYS A 11 13.66 -14.54 -17.87
N ASP A 12 14.04 -14.50 -16.60
CA ASP A 12 13.15 -14.16 -15.51
C ASP A 12 13.42 -12.72 -15.06
N LEU A 13 12.37 -12.00 -14.66
CA LEU A 13 12.42 -10.60 -14.28
C LEU A 13 11.71 -10.38 -12.94
N ILE A 14 12.41 -9.79 -11.98
CA ILE A 14 11.86 -9.47 -10.65
C ILE A 14 12.06 -7.99 -10.36
N MET A 15 10.99 -7.30 -9.97
CA MET A 15 10.98 -5.86 -9.76
C MET A 15 10.60 -5.52 -8.32
N LYS A 16 11.49 -4.77 -7.63
CA LYS A 16 11.27 -4.32 -6.26
C LYS A 16 10.22 -3.23 -6.16
N GLY A 17 9.45 -3.19 -5.08
CA GLY A 17 8.55 -2.08 -4.77
C GLY A 17 9.27 -0.79 -4.33
N GLY A 18 8.66 0.35 -4.62
CA GLY A 18 9.14 1.67 -4.20
C GLY A 18 8.44 2.81 -4.92
N ILE A 19 8.29 3.96 -4.25
CA ILE A 19 7.53 5.11 -4.74
C ILE A 19 8.15 5.69 -6.02
N THR A 20 9.48 5.71 -6.12
CA THR A 20 10.22 6.21 -7.29
C THR A 20 10.35 5.17 -8.41
N SER A 21 9.94 3.93 -8.16
CA SER A 21 10.23 2.78 -9.02
C SER A 21 9.35 2.68 -10.27
N GLY A 22 8.09 3.13 -10.17
CA GLY A 22 7.10 2.98 -11.24
C GLY A 22 7.42 3.70 -12.55
N VAL A 23 8.23 4.78 -12.50
CA VAL A 23 8.56 5.60 -13.69
C VAL A 23 9.79 5.06 -14.44
N ALA A 24 10.75 4.43 -13.74
CA ALA A 24 12.01 4.01 -14.36
C ALA A 24 11.96 2.57 -14.92
N TYR A 25 11.16 1.67 -14.34
CA TYR A 25 11.12 0.27 -14.76
C TYR A 25 10.71 0.05 -16.22
N PRO A 26 9.74 0.78 -16.81
CA PRO A 26 9.37 0.56 -18.21
C PRO A 26 10.56 0.74 -19.19
N ALA A 27 11.45 1.70 -18.93
CA ALA A 27 12.64 1.91 -19.76
C ALA A 27 13.63 0.72 -19.68
N ALA A 28 13.88 0.20 -18.48
CA ALA A 28 14.72 -0.98 -18.27
C ALA A 28 14.12 -2.23 -18.92
N VAL A 29 12.80 -2.44 -18.77
CA VAL A 29 12.05 -3.53 -19.39
C VAL A 29 12.16 -3.48 -20.91
N MET A 30 11.99 -2.30 -21.51
CA MET A 30 12.14 -2.15 -22.96
C MET A 30 13.55 -2.46 -23.46
N ARG A 31 14.58 -2.10 -22.69
CA ARG A 31 15.95 -2.44 -23.08
C ARG A 31 16.18 -3.95 -23.01
N LEU A 32 15.69 -4.62 -21.97
CA LEU A 32 15.77 -6.07 -21.82
C LEU A 32 14.96 -6.80 -22.90
N SER A 33 13.78 -6.28 -23.25
CA SER A 33 12.89 -6.90 -24.23
C SER A 33 13.51 -7.00 -25.63
N GLN A 34 14.47 -6.14 -25.98
CA GLN A 34 15.20 -6.22 -27.26
C GLN A 34 15.99 -7.52 -27.43
N ARG A 35 16.49 -8.11 -26.32
CA ARG A 35 17.28 -9.35 -26.34
C ARG A 35 16.52 -10.55 -25.79
N TYR A 36 15.65 -10.33 -24.82
CA TYR A 36 15.02 -11.39 -24.05
C TYR A 36 13.50 -11.48 -24.26
N ASP A 37 12.99 -12.70 -24.19
CA ASP A 37 11.58 -13.01 -23.93
C ASP A 37 11.38 -13.27 -22.44
N PHE A 38 10.48 -12.51 -21.81
CA PHE A 38 10.21 -12.66 -20.38
C PHE A 38 9.35 -13.89 -20.15
N ALA A 39 9.90 -14.87 -19.44
CA ALA A 39 9.21 -16.12 -19.18
C ALA A 39 8.64 -16.19 -17.77
N SER A 40 9.35 -15.68 -16.76
CA SER A 40 8.78 -15.43 -15.44
C SER A 40 8.93 -13.96 -15.06
N ILE A 41 7.88 -13.37 -14.52
CA ILE A 41 7.82 -11.95 -14.17
C ILE A 41 7.24 -11.85 -12.76
N GLY A 42 7.89 -11.11 -11.88
CA GLY A 42 7.36 -10.89 -10.55
C GLY A 42 7.69 -9.55 -9.92
N GLY A 43 6.97 -9.22 -8.86
CA GLY A 43 7.15 -7.98 -8.13
C GLY A 43 6.19 -7.79 -6.96
N SER A 44 6.44 -6.73 -6.20
CA SER A 44 5.63 -6.30 -5.06
C SER A 44 5.38 -4.80 -5.10
N SER A 45 4.24 -4.32 -4.61
CA SER A 45 3.92 -2.88 -4.57
C SER A 45 4.02 -2.25 -5.97
N ALA A 46 4.71 -1.12 -6.13
CA ALA A 46 4.99 -0.52 -7.44
C ALA A 46 5.69 -1.47 -8.43
N GLY A 47 6.47 -2.45 -7.94
CA GLY A 47 7.04 -3.51 -8.76
C GLY A 47 5.99 -4.47 -9.33
N ALA A 48 4.87 -4.65 -8.63
CA ALA A 48 3.74 -5.44 -9.14
C ALA A 48 3.00 -4.73 -10.28
N ILE A 49 2.90 -3.39 -10.27
CA ILE A 49 2.41 -2.63 -11.45
C ILE A 49 3.30 -2.92 -12.65
N ALA A 50 4.62 -2.74 -12.46
CA ALA A 50 5.58 -2.96 -13.53
C ALA A 50 5.54 -4.41 -14.02
N ALA A 51 5.37 -5.39 -13.12
CA ALA A 51 5.20 -6.80 -13.47
C ALA A 51 3.93 -7.05 -14.30
N ALA A 52 2.79 -6.46 -13.91
CA ALA A 52 1.53 -6.59 -14.62
C ALA A 52 1.61 -6.04 -16.05
N VAL A 53 2.09 -4.79 -16.21
CA VAL A 53 2.20 -4.16 -17.54
C VAL A 53 3.28 -4.82 -18.40
N THR A 54 4.35 -5.35 -17.80
CA THR A 54 5.37 -6.13 -18.53
C THR A 54 4.82 -7.47 -19.01
N ALA A 55 4.03 -8.15 -18.18
CA ALA A 55 3.36 -9.40 -18.56
C ALA A 55 2.34 -9.18 -19.68
N ALA A 56 1.55 -8.11 -19.60
CA ALA A 56 0.64 -7.70 -20.67
C ALA A 56 1.42 -7.39 -21.97
N ALA A 57 2.54 -6.66 -21.89
CA ALA A 57 3.36 -6.33 -23.05
C ALA A 57 3.99 -7.57 -23.68
N GLN A 58 4.44 -8.53 -22.87
CA GLN A 58 4.95 -9.81 -23.33
C GLN A 58 3.85 -10.67 -23.95
N PHE A 59 2.64 -10.66 -23.39
CA PHE A 59 1.47 -11.37 -23.93
C PHE A 59 1.10 -10.87 -25.34
N ALA A 60 1.18 -9.57 -25.56
CA ALA A 60 0.92 -8.91 -26.85
C ALA A 60 2.21 -8.57 -27.61
N ARG A 61 3.31 -9.27 -27.37
CA ARG A 61 4.61 -8.91 -27.96
C ARG A 61 4.60 -8.85 -29.49
N ASN A 62 3.93 -9.81 -30.12
CA ASN A 62 3.78 -9.86 -31.58
C ASN A 62 2.68 -8.89 -32.11
N ASP A 63 1.94 -8.25 -31.20
CA ASP A 63 0.91 -7.24 -31.47
C ASP A 63 1.24 -5.92 -30.75
N LYS A 64 2.48 -5.42 -30.95
CA LYS A 64 2.92 -4.09 -30.48
C LYS A 64 2.82 -3.85 -28.96
N GLY A 65 2.72 -4.88 -28.13
CA GLY A 65 2.58 -4.75 -26.67
C GLY A 65 3.66 -3.88 -26.01
N PHE A 66 4.91 -3.97 -26.47
CA PHE A 66 6.01 -3.13 -25.96
C PHE A 66 5.96 -1.68 -26.47
N GLU A 67 5.34 -1.41 -27.62
CA GLU A 67 5.08 -0.03 -28.08
C GLU A 67 3.99 0.60 -27.21
N ARG A 68 2.92 -0.13 -26.92
CA ARG A 68 1.86 0.34 -26.00
C ARG A 68 2.38 0.56 -24.57
N LEU A 69 3.33 -0.27 -24.12
CA LEU A 69 4.03 -0.06 -22.83
C LEU A 69 4.85 1.24 -22.84
N ASP A 70 5.46 1.61 -23.97
CA ASP A 70 6.19 2.86 -24.14
C ASP A 70 5.27 4.09 -24.00
N ASP A 71 4.06 4.01 -24.56
CA ASP A 71 3.03 5.05 -24.41
C ASP A 71 2.64 5.24 -22.94
N VAL A 72 2.43 4.15 -22.20
CA VAL A 72 2.13 4.20 -20.76
C VAL A 72 3.29 4.78 -19.97
N ARG A 73 4.54 4.47 -20.32
CA ARG A 73 5.71 5.11 -19.69
C ARG A 73 5.68 6.63 -19.88
N ARG A 74 5.40 7.10 -21.10
CA ARG A 74 5.30 8.55 -21.39
C ARG A 74 4.18 9.21 -20.60
N GLU A 75 3.04 8.54 -20.46
CA GLU A 75 1.93 9.03 -19.64
C GLU A 75 2.31 9.13 -18.15
N LEU A 76 3.01 8.12 -17.60
CA LEU A 76 3.49 8.09 -16.22
C LEU A 76 4.47 9.22 -15.87
N GLN A 77 5.13 9.80 -16.86
CA GLN A 77 6.03 10.96 -16.68
C GLN A 77 5.27 12.29 -16.53
N THR A 78 3.95 12.29 -16.73
CA THR A 78 3.11 13.49 -16.58
C THR A 78 2.98 13.85 -15.09
N PRO A 79 3.40 15.06 -14.65
CA PRO A 79 3.48 15.41 -13.23
C PRO A 79 2.17 15.27 -12.46
N ASP A 80 1.04 15.52 -13.12
CA ASP A 80 -0.29 15.55 -12.48
C ASP A 80 -1.00 14.20 -12.48
N LEU A 81 -0.47 13.16 -13.13
CA LEU A 81 -1.18 11.88 -13.25
C LEU A 81 -1.34 11.20 -11.89
N MET A 82 -0.24 11.01 -11.15
CA MET A 82 -0.26 10.28 -9.88
C MET A 82 -1.22 10.88 -8.85
N PRO A 83 -1.17 12.19 -8.55
CA PRO A 83 -2.13 12.81 -7.63
C PRO A 83 -3.59 12.68 -8.08
N ARG A 84 -3.87 12.60 -9.38
CA ARG A 84 -5.22 12.44 -9.93
C ARG A 84 -5.77 11.03 -9.77
N LEU A 85 -4.92 10.00 -9.78
CA LEU A 85 -5.32 8.60 -9.63
C LEU A 85 -5.73 8.26 -8.19
N PHE A 86 -5.13 8.93 -7.19
CA PHE A 86 -5.47 8.76 -5.78
C PHE A 86 -6.65 9.63 -5.36
N GLN A 87 -7.85 9.18 -5.74
CA GLN A 87 -9.10 9.86 -5.43
C GLN A 87 -9.64 9.42 -4.07
N ALA A 88 -9.74 10.34 -3.11
CA ALA A 88 -10.37 10.08 -1.82
C ALA A 88 -11.89 10.05 -1.92
N THR A 89 -12.50 9.14 -1.16
CA THR A 89 -13.95 9.10 -0.93
C THR A 89 -14.44 10.40 -0.30
N LYS A 90 -15.73 10.74 -0.46
CA LYS A 90 -16.30 12.01 0.02
C LYS A 90 -15.97 12.30 1.49
N GLU A 91 -15.95 11.27 2.32
CA GLU A 91 -15.71 11.30 3.75
C GLU A 91 -14.22 11.47 4.11
N SER A 92 -13.30 10.87 3.35
CA SER A 92 -11.84 10.95 3.59
C SER A 92 -11.16 12.12 2.91
N ARG A 93 -11.82 12.81 1.96
CA ARG A 93 -11.28 14.00 1.27
C ARG A 93 -10.64 15.02 2.23
N PRO A 94 -11.22 15.37 3.39
CA PRO A 94 -10.59 16.29 4.33
C PRO A 94 -9.26 15.75 4.90
N LEU A 95 -9.19 14.44 5.18
CA LEU A 95 -8.01 13.78 5.72
C LEU A 95 -6.90 13.68 4.66
N LEU A 96 -7.25 13.29 3.43
CA LEU A 96 -6.29 13.25 2.32
C LEU A 96 -5.74 14.65 2.02
N ASN A 97 -6.60 15.67 1.97
CA ASN A 97 -6.17 17.04 1.76
C ASN A 97 -5.23 17.55 2.86
N LEU A 98 -5.46 17.14 4.12
CA LEU A 98 -4.56 17.45 5.23
C LEU A 98 -3.20 16.77 5.04
N MET A 99 -3.20 15.49 4.64
CA MET A 99 -1.97 14.74 4.36
C MET A 99 -1.17 15.36 3.21
N LEU A 100 -1.83 15.67 2.09
CA LEU A 100 -1.20 16.30 0.93
C LEU A 100 -0.68 17.71 1.25
N ALA A 101 -1.44 18.52 2.01
CA ALA A 101 -0.99 19.83 2.47
C ALA A 101 0.22 19.74 3.41
N ALA A 102 0.29 18.71 4.26
CA ALA A 102 1.44 18.46 5.12
C ALA A 102 2.70 18.11 4.32
N GLN A 103 2.56 17.43 3.18
CA GLN A 103 3.68 17.05 2.31
C GLN A 103 4.15 18.16 1.37
N THR A 104 3.23 18.98 0.82
CA THR A 104 3.54 19.95 -0.24
C THR A 104 4.04 21.31 0.24
N ALA A 105 3.66 21.76 1.43
CA ALA A 105 3.98 23.11 1.85
C ALA A 105 5.39 23.23 2.47
N LYS A 106 6.28 23.93 1.77
CA LYS A 106 7.38 24.68 2.39
C LYS A 106 7.15 26.15 2.08
N PRO A 107 7.15 27.09 3.05
CA PRO A 107 7.47 26.98 4.49
C PRO A 107 6.26 26.70 5.43
N TRP A 108 6.56 26.42 6.70
CA TRP A 108 5.64 25.96 7.76
C TRP A 108 4.45 26.91 8.05
N TRP A 109 4.60 28.22 7.89
CA TRP A 109 3.51 29.18 8.12
C TRP A 109 2.38 29.07 7.09
N ARG A 110 2.66 28.60 5.86
CA ARG A 110 1.61 28.28 4.88
C ARG A 110 0.80 27.05 5.30
N LYS A 111 1.43 26.06 5.95
CA LYS A 111 0.73 24.92 6.57
C LYS A 111 -0.21 25.41 7.67
N VAL A 112 0.30 26.25 8.57
CA VAL A 112 -0.49 26.81 9.68
C VAL A 112 -1.65 27.65 9.15
N ARG A 113 -1.48 28.43 8.07
CA ARG A 113 -2.56 29.23 7.49
C ARG A 113 -3.65 28.38 6.83
N VAL A 114 -3.28 27.37 6.02
CA VAL A 114 -4.26 26.46 5.37
C VAL A 114 -4.98 25.61 6.41
N PHE A 115 -4.23 25.13 7.41
CA PHE A 115 -4.76 24.44 8.56
C PHE A 115 -5.72 25.35 9.33
N ALA A 116 -5.27 26.52 9.77
CA ALA A 116 -6.07 27.51 10.49
C ALA A 116 -7.36 27.88 9.75
N HIS A 117 -7.32 28.18 8.46
CA HIS A 117 -8.52 28.60 7.72
C HIS A 117 -9.57 27.48 7.59
N ARG A 118 -9.16 26.21 7.38
CA ARG A 118 -10.09 25.07 7.25
C ARG A 118 -10.50 24.45 8.59
N VAL A 119 -9.60 24.48 9.57
CA VAL A 119 -9.79 23.97 10.94
C VAL A 119 -10.58 24.98 11.76
N LEU A 120 -10.21 26.27 11.82
CA LEU A 120 -11.00 27.28 12.53
C LEU A 120 -12.41 27.39 11.96
N GLY A 121 -12.62 27.37 10.63
CA GLY A 121 -13.96 27.46 10.06
C GLY A 121 -14.92 26.34 10.54
N ARG A 122 -14.41 25.15 10.85
CA ARG A 122 -15.21 23.98 11.29
C ARG A 122 -15.07 23.60 12.77
N LEU A 123 -14.13 24.20 13.48
CA LEU A 123 -13.83 23.94 14.89
C LEU A 123 -14.04 25.18 15.76
N ALA A 124 -14.19 26.39 15.19
CA ALA A 124 -14.45 27.60 15.96
C ALA A 124 -15.80 27.57 16.68
N LEU A 125 -16.86 27.04 16.06
CA LEU A 125 -18.17 26.89 16.72
C LEU A 125 -18.10 26.01 17.99
N PRO A 126 -17.63 24.75 17.92
CA PRO A 126 -17.53 23.94 19.13
C PRO A 126 -16.44 24.45 20.08
N ALA A 127 -15.32 25.01 19.61
CA ALA A 127 -14.33 25.65 20.49
C ALA A 127 -14.90 26.90 21.20
N ALA A 128 -15.78 27.67 20.55
CA ALA A 128 -16.51 28.77 21.16
C ALA A 128 -17.49 28.28 22.23
N VAL A 129 -18.15 27.13 22.03
CA VAL A 129 -19.00 26.49 23.05
C VAL A 129 -18.17 26.09 24.28
N TRP A 130 -16.98 25.51 24.09
CA TRP A 130 -16.07 25.19 25.20
C TRP A 130 -15.53 26.44 25.89
N LEU A 131 -15.22 27.50 25.14
CA LEU A 131 -14.82 28.79 25.69
C LEU A 131 -15.94 29.44 26.50
N SER A 132 -17.18 29.41 26.02
CA SER A 132 -18.33 29.93 26.77
C SER A 132 -18.60 29.13 28.03
N ALA A 133 -18.43 27.81 28.00
CA ALA A 133 -18.53 26.96 29.18
C ALA A 133 -17.42 27.27 30.19
N GLY A 134 -16.17 27.44 29.73
CA GLY A 134 -15.04 27.86 30.56
C GLY A 134 -15.26 29.24 31.18
N PHE A 135 -15.79 30.18 30.40
CA PHE A 135 -16.14 31.53 30.88
C PHE A 135 -17.27 31.50 31.92
N ALA A 136 -18.29 30.66 31.72
CA ALA A 136 -19.37 30.47 32.68
C ALA A 136 -18.86 29.89 34.02
N VAL A 137 -17.97 28.89 33.98
CA VAL A 137 -17.33 28.32 35.18
C VAL A 137 -16.48 29.37 35.90
N LEU A 138 -15.71 30.16 35.16
CA LEU A 138 -14.89 31.23 35.73
C LEU A 138 -15.75 32.32 36.37
N ALA A 139 -16.82 32.77 35.71
CA ALA A 139 -17.75 33.75 36.24
C ALA A 139 -18.43 33.24 37.53
N LEU A 140 -18.78 31.96 37.58
CA LEU A 140 -19.34 31.31 38.78
C LEU A 140 -18.33 31.28 39.94
N LEU A 141 -17.06 30.97 39.66
CA LEU A 141 -15.99 30.95 40.67
C LEU A 141 -15.69 32.35 41.22
N LEU A 142 -15.63 33.36 40.35
CA LEU A 142 -15.43 34.75 40.76
C LEU A 142 -16.62 35.29 41.57
N GLY A 143 -17.85 34.94 41.19
CA GLY A 143 -19.06 35.28 41.94
C GLY A 143 -19.10 34.65 43.33
N ARG A 144 -18.66 33.39 43.47
CA ARG A 144 -18.52 32.72 44.77
C ARG A 144 -17.42 33.30 45.66
N ALA A 145 -16.36 33.84 45.06
CA ALA A 145 -15.25 34.45 45.79
C ALA A 145 -15.55 35.88 46.27
N GLY A 146 -16.72 36.45 45.96
CA GLY A 146 -17.10 37.81 46.33
C GLY A 146 -16.27 38.90 45.64
N ALA A 147 -15.56 38.56 44.56
CA ALA A 147 -14.65 39.47 43.87
C ALA A 147 -15.43 40.45 42.98
N THR A 148 -15.32 41.75 43.27
CA THR A 148 -15.82 42.84 42.39
C THR A 148 -14.79 43.18 41.32
N TRP A 149 -15.24 43.47 40.09
CA TRP A 149 -14.37 43.76 38.93
C TRP A 149 -13.37 44.91 39.17
N SER A 150 -13.66 45.82 40.10
CA SER A 150 -12.78 46.93 40.50
C SER A 150 -11.53 46.52 41.28
N SER A 151 -11.40 45.25 41.68
CA SER A 151 -10.31 44.74 42.53
C SER A 151 -9.13 44.16 41.74
N PHE A 152 -9.25 44.02 40.42
CA PHE A 152 -8.28 43.32 39.58
C PHE A 152 -7.18 44.25 39.08
N THR A 153 -5.92 43.92 39.39
CA THR A 153 -4.76 44.59 38.78
C THR A 153 -4.58 44.16 37.32
N TRP A 154 -3.94 44.99 36.48
CA TRP A 154 -3.68 44.67 35.06
C TRP A 154 -3.00 43.30 34.85
N ARG A 155 -2.17 42.88 35.81
CA ARG A 155 -1.51 41.57 35.81
C ARG A 155 -2.49 40.40 35.84
N ALA A 156 -3.61 40.56 36.54
CA ALA A 156 -4.63 39.53 36.66
C ALA A 156 -5.46 39.38 35.37
N TYR A 157 -5.68 40.46 34.62
CA TYR A 157 -6.25 40.39 33.27
C TYR A 157 -5.32 39.71 32.26
N VAL A 158 -4.01 39.98 32.34
CA VAL A 158 -3.01 39.30 31.49
C VAL A 158 -2.97 37.80 31.79
N LEU A 159 -2.96 37.41 33.07
CA LEU A 159 -3.00 36.00 33.46
C LEU A 159 -4.28 35.31 32.98
N LEU A 160 -5.42 35.98 33.13
CA LEU A 160 -6.71 35.48 32.63
C LEU A 160 -6.68 35.26 31.10
N GLY A 161 -6.10 36.21 30.36
CA GLY A 161 -5.91 36.06 28.91
C GLY A 161 -5.08 34.82 28.55
N PHE A 162 -3.99 34.56 29.27
CA PHE A 162 -3.17 33.36 29.07
C PHE A 162 -3.91 32.07 29.42
N VAL A 163 -4.69 32.05 30.51
CA VAL A 163 -5.49 30.87 30.89
C VAL A 163 -6.57 30.58 29.85
N LEU A 164 -7.28 31.60 29.37
CA LEU A 164 -8.30 31.44 28.32
C LEU A 164 -7.68 30.98 26.99
N LEU A 165 -6.52 31.53 26.61
CA LEU A 165 -5.78 31.08 25.44
C LEU A 165 -5.33 29.62 25.59
N PHE A 166 -4.82 29.24 26.76
CA PHE A 166 -4.40 27.87 27.03
C PHE A 166 -5.57 26.89 26.96
N LEU A 167 -6.71 27.20 27.58
CA LEU A 167 -7.93 26.38 27.51
C LEU A 167 -8.47 26.29 26.08
N PHE A 168 -8.42 27.38 25.31
CA PHE A 168 -8.77 27.36 23.89
C PHE A 168 -7.89 26.40 23.09
N VAL A 169 -6.58 26.49 23.27
CA VAL A 169 -5.61 25.61 22.59
C VAL A 169 -5.84 24.16 23.01
N LEU A 170 -6.06 23.89 24.30
CA LEU A 170 -6.34 22.54 24.80
C LEU A 170 -7.64 21.97 24.23
N ALA A 171 -8.71 22.76 24.18
CA ALA A 171 -9.99 22.36 23.58
C ALA A 171 -9.85 22.10 22.08
N LEU A 172 -9.08 22.93 21.36
CA LEU A 172 -8.79 22.73 19.95
C LEU A 172 -8.02 21.42 19.71
N VAL A 173 -6.95 21.18 20.48
CA VAL A 173 -6.15 19.95 20.40
C VAL A 173 -7.00 18.73 20.75
N GLY A 174 -7.80 18.81 21.82
CA GLY A 174 -8.70 17.73 22.24
C GLY A 174 -9.74 17.39 21.17
N GLN A 175 -10.32 18.39 20.49
CA GLN A 175 -11.25 18.14 19.38
C GLN A 175 -10.59 17.54 18.15
N ILE A 176 -9.38 17.98 17.81
CA ILE A 176 -8.60 17.37 16.73
C ILE A 176 -8.31 15.90 17.08
N ALA A 177 -7.86 15.62 18.30
CA ALA A 177 -7.59 14.27 18.77
C ALA A 177 -8.85 13.38 18.75
N LEU A 178 -10.00 13.89 19.21
CA LEU A 178 -11.27 13.15 19.18
C LEU A 178 -11.76 12.88 17.75
N ARG A 179 -11.66 13.86 16.84
CA ARG A 179 -12.07 13.68 15.44
C ARG A 179 -11.14 12.73 14.70
N LEU A 180 -9.83 12.83 14.93
CA LEU A 180 -8.85 11.90 14.38
C LEU A 180 -9.05 10.50 14.96
N GLY A 181 -9.32 10.39 16.27
CA GLY A 181 -9.66 9.14 16.95
C GLY A 181 -10.88 8.48 16.31
N ARG A 182 -12.01 9.20 16.18
CA ARG A 182 -13.21 8.69 15.48
C ARG A 182 -12.95 8.34 14.01
N ALA A 183 -12.14 9.13 13.30
CA ALA A 183 -11.78 8.82 11.93
C ALA A 183 -10.99 7.50 11.84
N VAL A 184 -10.09 7.23 12.79
CA VAL A 184 -9.31 6.00 12.83
C VAL A 184 -10.14 4.80 13.31
N THR A 185 -10.98 4.97 14.33
CA THR A 185 -11.70 3.85 14.97
C THR A 185 -13.01 3.49 14.31
N THR A 186 -13.66 4.44 13.65
CA THR A 186 -15.01 4.23 13.09
C THR A 186 -14.99 4.30 11.57
N TYR A 187 -14.24 5.24 11.00
CA TYR A 187 -14.28 5.50 9.57
C TYR A 187 -13.31 4.62 8.76
N LEU A 188 -12.04 4.49 9.19
CA LEU A 188 -11.08 3.63 8.50
C LEU A 188 -11.58 2.18 8.35
N PRO A 189 -12.18 1.52 9.37
CA PRO A 189 -12.72 0.18 9.19
C PRO A 189 -13.80 0.08 8.12
N THR A 190 -14.68 1.09 7.99
CA THR A 190 -15.73 1.12 6.95
C THR A 190 -15.19 1.37 5.54
N SER A 191 -13.98 1.91 5.41
CA SER A 191 -13.30 2.15 4.13
C SER A 191 -12.11 1.20 3.93
N ASN A 192 -12.15 0.01 4.52
CA ASN A 192 -11.12 -1.03 4.39
C ASN A 192 -9.70 -0.48 4.70
N TYR A 193 -9.62 0.39 5.70
CA TYR A 193 -8.41 1.05 6.19
C TYR A 193 -7.66 1.91 5.14
N GLY A 194 -8.37 2.43 4.13
CA GLY A 194 -7.82 3.36 3.14
C GLY A 194 -8.73 4.55 2.84
N MET A 195 -8.12 5.69 2.49
CA MET A 195 -8.83 6.89 2.04
C MET A 195 -9.31 6.78 0.58
N CYS A 196 -8.56 6.05 -0.25
CA CYS A 196 -8.86 5.82 -1.65
C CYS A 196 -9.28 4.36 -1.85
N LEU A 197 -10.43 4.12 -2.47
CA LEU A 197 -10.87 2.76 -2.83
C LEU A 197 -10.18 2.28 -4.12
N GLY A 198 -9.95 3.21 -5.06
CA GLY A 198 -9.35 2.93 -6.36
C GLY A 198 -10.36 2.92 -7.52
N LEU A 199 -11.63 3.17 -7.24
CA LEU A 199 -12.69 3.46 -8.22
C LEU A 199 -13.08 4.94 -8.18
N SER A 200 -13.49 5.50 -9.32
CA SER A 200 -13.88 6.91 -9.42
C SER A 200 -15.26 7.14 -8.81
N GLU A 201 -15.32 8.08 -7.85
CA GLU A 201 -16.58 8.61 -7.30
C GLU A 201 -16.85 10.04 -7.81
N GLN A 202 -16.02 10.54 -8.74
CA GLN A 202 -16.11 11.91 -9.22
C GLN A 202 -17.22 12.04 -10.27
N ALA A 203 -17.91 13.18 -10.24
CA ALA A 203 -18.85 13.54 -11.29
C ALA A 203 -18.06 13.91 -12.57
N GLY A 204 -18.46 13.36 -13.70
CA GLY A 204 -17.90 13.62 -15.04
C GLY A 204 -18.51 12.64 -16.04
N ASP A 205 -18.53 13.00 -17.33
CA ASP A 205 -19.05 12.16 -18.40
C ASP A 205 -18.01 11.99 -19.53
N PRO A 206 -17.24 10.89 -19.56
CA PRO A 206 -17.06 9.92 -18.47
C PRO A 206 -16.19 10.49 -17.33
N PRO A 207 -16.34 9.97 -16.10
CA PRO A 207 -15.54 10.44 -14.96
C PRO A 207 -14.06 10.07 -15.15
N PRO A 208 -13.12 10.89 -14.65
CA PRO A 208 -11.71 10.56 -14.74
C PRO A 208 -11.42 9.27 -13.95
N PRO A 209 -10.67 8.31 -14.52
CA PRO A 209 -10.46 7.02 -13.89
C PRO A 209 -9.64 7.17 -12.61
N ALA A 210 -10.01 6.42 -11.58
CA ALA A 210 -9.18 6.24 -10.40
C ALA A 210 -8.12 5.15 -10.66
N LEU A 211 -7.24 4.92 -9.68
CA LEU A 211 -6.07 4.04 -9.83
C LEU A 211 -6.39 2.63 -10.35
N THR A 212 -7.40 1.93 -9.80
CA THR A 212 -7.71 0.55 -10.21
C THR A 212 -8.28 0.52 -11.63
N GLU A 213 -9.15 1.47 -11.98
CA GLU A 213 -9.73 1.58 -13.32
C GLU A 213 -8.67 1.91 -14.37
N TRP A 214 -7.81 2.88 -14.07
CA TRP A 214 -6.70 3.26 -14.94
C TRP A 214 -5.75 2.08 -15.14
N LEU A 215 -5.37 1.37 -14.08
CA LEU A 215 -4.52 0.17 -14.18
C LEU A 215 -5.19 -0.93 -15.01
N HIS A 216 -6.48 -1.18 -14.80
CA HIS A 216 -7.25 -2.13 -15.60
C HIS A 216 -7.17 -1.77 -17.08
N GLN A 217 -7.54 -0.53 -17.43
CA GLN A 217 -7.50 -0.04 -18.81
C GLN A 217 -6.10 -0.15 -19.43
N LYS A 218 -5.04 0.17 -18.68
CA LYS A 218 -3.66 0.04 -19.20
C LYS A 218 -3.23 -1.40 -19.39
N ILE A 219 -3.54 -2.30 -18.45
CA ILE A 219 -3.21 -3.73 -18.59
C ILE A 219 -3.91 -4.30 -19.82
N GLN A 220 -5.21 -4.04 -19.98
CA GLN A 220 -6.00 -4.49 -21.12
C GLN A 220 -5.48 -3.92 -22.45
N GLY A 221 -5.30 -2.60 -22.51
CA GLY A 221 -4.83 -1.92 -23.72
C GLY A 221 -3.44 -2.39 -24.15
N ILE A 222 -2.51 -2.58 -23.21
CA ILE A 222 -1.19 -3.14 -23.52
C ILE A 222 -1.32 -4.57 -24.05
N ALA A 223 -2.17 -5.40 -23.43
CA ALA A 223 -2.43 -6.78 -23.85
C ALA A 223 -3.18 -6.90 -25.19
N GLY A 224 -3.69 -5.80 -25.74
CA GLY A 224 -4.50 -5.79 -26.97
C GLY A 224 -5.89 -6.39 -26.77
N LEU A 225 -6.39 -6.35 -25.53
CA LEU A 225 -7.70 -6.88 -25.15
C LEU A 225 -8.69 -5.74 -24.91
N ASP A 226 -9.98 -6.04 -25.07
CA ASP A 226 -11.05 -5.12 -24.71
C ASP A 226 -11.10 -4.89 -23.18
N ALA A 227 -11.61 -3.75 -22.75
CA ALA A 227 -11.78 -3.45 -21.32
C ALA A 227 -12.77 -4.41 -20.63
N GLY A 228 -13.69 -5.01 -21.39
CA GLY A 228 -14.67 -6.00 -20.96
C GLY A 228 -14.12 -7.41 -20.71
N GLU A 229 -12.91 -7.73 -21.16
CA GLU A 229 -12.33 -9.09 -21.10
C GLU A 229 -11.04 -9.13 -20.26
N PRO A 230 -11.13 -9.20 -18.91
CA PRO A 230 -9.95 -9.08 -18.06
C PRO A 230 -8.84 -10.10 -18.38
N LEU A 231 -7.61 -9.62 -18.54
CA LEU A 231 -6.42 -10.46 -18.68
C LEU A 231 -6.24 -11.29 -17.41
N THR A 232 -6.22 -12.62 -17.54
CA THR A 232 -6.07 -13.56 -16.41
C THR A 232 -4.67 -14.15 -16.32
N PHE A 233 -4.32 -14.70 -15.16
CA PHE A 233 -3.07 -15.48 -15.01
C PHE A 233 -3.05 -16.72 -15.91
N ARG A 234 -4.21 -17.33 -16.19
CA ARG A 234 -4.36 -18.46 -17.12
C ARG A 234 -3.99 -18.05 -18.54
N ALA A 235 -4.54 -16.94 -19.04
CA ALA A 235 -4.21 -16.44 -20.37
C ALA A 235 -2.70 -16.18 -20.54
N LEU A 236 -2.04 -15.67 -19.51
CA LEU A 236 -0.58 -15.53 -19.49
C LEU A 236 0.13 -16.89 -19.49
N ARG A 237 -0.33 -17.83 -18.66
CA ARG A 237 0.23 -19.18 -18.53
C ARG A 237 0.17 -19.94 -19.85
N ASP A 238 -0.94 -19.85 -20.57
CA ASP A 238 -1.17 -20.53 -21.85
C ASP A 238 -0.21 -20.01 -22.93
N LYS A 239 0.28 -18.77 -22.81
CA LYS A 239 1.37 -18.22 -23.64
C LYS A 239 2.76 -18.46 -23.07
N GLY A 240 2.91 -19.28 -22.04
CA GLY A 240 4.19 -19.60 -21.40
C GLY A 240 4.77 -18.48 -20.54
N ILE A 241 3.94 -17.52 -20.10
CA ILE A 241 4.33 -16.39 -19.26
C ILE A 241 3.88 -16.67 -17.82
N ARG A 242 4.84 -16.81 -16.90
CA ARG A 242 4.60 -16.97 -15.48
C ARG A 242 4.61 -15.60 -14.79
N LEU A 243 3.46 -15.07 -14.44
CA LEU A 243 3.36 -13.89 -13.58
C LEU A 243 3.15 -14.32 -12.12
N THR A 244 3.92 -13.74 -11.20
CA THR A 244 3.75 -13.97 -9.76
C THR A 244 3.96 -12.69 -8.98
N MET A 245 3.00 -12.31 -8.15
CA MET A 245 3.09 -11.12 -7.31
C MET A 245 3.14 -11.48 -5.84
N THR A 246 3.73 -10.61 -5.02
CA THR A 246 3.71 -10.75 -3.56
C THR A 246 2.75 -9.73 -2.95
N THR A 247 1.93 -10.17 -2.02
CA THR A 247 1.07 -9.34 -1.17
C THR A 247 1.27 -9.74 0.30
N THR A 248 0.80 -8.93 1.24
CA THR A 248 0.92 -9.21 2.66
C THR A 248 -0.46 -9.48 3.24
N ASN A 249 -0.69 -10.69 3.80
CA ASN A 249 -1.87 -10.96 4.61
C ASN A 249 -1.58 -10.46 6.03
N LEU A 250 -2.20 -9.33 6.41
CA LEU A 250 -1.98 -8.68 7.71
C LEU A 250 -2.57 -9.50 8.86
N THR A 251 -3.69 -10.20 8.63
CA THR A 251 -4.36 -11.00 9.66
C THR A 251 -3.49 -12.17 10.13
N TRP A 252 -2.74 -12.80 9.22
CA TRP A 252 -1.75 -13.84 9.56
C TRP A 252 -0.31 -13.37 9.60
N SER A 253 -0.06 -12.07 9.39
CA SER A 253 1.28 -11.48 9.40
C SER A 253 2.29 -12.22 8.50
N ARG A 254 1.87 -12.63 7.29
CA ARG A 254 2.70 -13.41 6.37
C ARG A 254 2.65 -12.90 4.92
N PRO A 255 3.74 -13.07 4.15
CA PRO A 255 3.70 -12.89 2.70
C PRO A 255 2.81 -13.96 2.06
N VAL A 256 2.09 -13.58 1.01
CA VAL A 256 1.30 -14.48 0.17
C VAL A 256 1.67 -14.24 -1.30
N ARG A 257 1.81 -15.32 -2.07
CA ARG A 257 2.03 -15.26 -3.51
C ARG A 257 0.70 -15.27 -4.25
N LEU A 258 0.64 -14.50 -5.32
CA LEU A 258 -0.53 -14.39 -6.19
C LEU A 258 -0.16 -14.93 -7.58
N PRO A 259 -0.99 -15.82 -8.17
CA PRO A 259 -2.26 -16.32 -7.62
C PRO A 259 -2.04 -17.23 -6.40
N CYS A 260 -3.05 -17.29 -5.51
CA CYS A 260 -2.94 -18.00 -4.23
C CYS A 260 -2.97 -19.52 -4.45
N ASP A 261 -1.80 -20.15 -4.50
CA ASP A 261 -1.69 -21.61 -4.71
C ASP A 261 -1.70 -22.41 -3.40
N ASP A 262 -1.27 -21.79 -2.29
CA ASP A 262 -0.99 -22.48 -1.03
C ASP A 262 -2.20 -22.54 -0.06
N GLN A 263 -3.28 -21.79 -0.34
CA GLN A 263 -4.48 -21.75 0.51
C GLN A 263 -5.71 -21.24 -0.25
N THR A 264 -6.86 -21.86 0.01
CA THR A 264 -8.17 -21.39 -0.47
C THR A 264 -8.57 -20.11 0.26
N TYR A 265 -8.72 -19.03 -0.50
CA TYR A 265 -9.38 -17.81 -0.04
C TYR A 265 -10.72 -17.66 -0.75
N TYR A 266 -11.63 -16.97 -0.12
CA TYR A 266 -12.94 -16.64 -0.64
C TYR A 266 -13.11 -15.12 -0.73
N LEU A 267 -13.97 -14.67 -1.63
CA LEU A 267 -14.31 -13.27 -1.82
C LEU A 267 -15.80 -13.06 -1.58
N ASP A 268 -16.13 -11.92 -1.00
CA ASP A 268 -17.48 -11.38 -0.95
C ASP A 268 -17.66 -10.45 -2.16
N VAL A 269 -18.68 -10.69 -2.99
CA VAL A 269 -18.89 -9.96 -4.24
C VAL A 269 -19.17 -8.49 -3.99
N ASP A 270 -19.92 -8.17 -2.94
CA ASP A 270 -20.28 -6.79 -2.63
C ASP A 270 -19.07 -6.00 -2.10
N GLU A 271 -18.21 -6.65 -1.29
CA GLU A 271 -16.94 -6.05 -0.87
C GLU A 271 -16.01 -5.79 -2.07
N PHE A 272 -15.99 -6.69 -3.07
CA PHE A 272 -15.16 -6.54 -4.27
C PHE A 272 -15.72 -5.49 -5.25
N ARG A 273 -17.03 -5.35 -5.40
CA ARG A 273 -17.68 -4.33 -6.23
C ARG A 273 -17.26 -2.91 -5.84
N ALA A 274 -16.96 -2.68 -4.55
CA ALA A 274 -16.46 -1.40 -4.07
C ALA A 274 -15.00 -1.10 -4.49
N LEU A 275 -14.26 -2.08 -4.99
CA LEU A 275 -12.82 -2.00 -5.22
C LEU A 275 -12.41 -2.21 -6.69
N PHE A 276 -13.22 -2.91 -7.48
CA PHE A 276 -12.89 -3.33 -8.84
C PHE A 276 -13.96 -2.93 -9.89
N PRO A 277 -13.56 -2.67 -11.15
CA PRO A 277 -14.49 -2.39 -12.24
C PRO A 277 -15.45 -3.55 -12.52
N GLU A 278 -16.65 -3.25 -13.03
CA GLU A 278 -17.69 -4.25 -13.29
C GLU A 278 -17.26 -5.43 -14.17
N PRO A 279 -16.48 -5.25 -15.27
CA PRO A 279 -15.99 -6.40 -16.05
C PRO A 279 -15.17 -7.40 -15.24
N VAL A 280 -14.41 -6.91 -14.26
CA VAL A 280 -13.62 -7.76 -13.36
C VAL A 280 -14.55 -8.54 -12.42
N ILE A 281 -15.58 -7.89 -11.90
CA ILE A 281 -16.58 -8.53 -11.03
C ILE A 281 -17.37 -9.59 -11.80
N ALA A 282 -17.86 -9.26 -12.98
CA ALA A 282 -18.60 -10.19 -13.84
C ALA A 282 -17.77 -11.44 -14.13
N HIS A 283 -16.48 -11.29 -14.43
CA HIS A 283 -15.56 -12.41 -14.62
C HIS A 283 -15.39 -13.25 -13.35
N LEU A 284 -15.16 -12.63 -12.19
CA LEU A 284 -15.01 -13.34 -10.91
C LEU A 284 -16.28 -14.13 -10.54
N VAL A 285 -17.45 -13.54 -10.74
CA VAL A 285 -18.74 -14.21 -10.51
C VAL A 285 -18.91 -15.39 -11.47
N ALA A 286 -18.64 -15.21 -12.76
CA ALA A 286 -18.72 -16.28 -13.75
C ALA A 286 -17.81 -17.47 -13.40
N CYS A 287 -16.61 -17.23 -12.89
CA CYS A 287 -15.69 -18.29 -12.47
C CYS A 287 -16.08 -19.00 -11.16
N GLY A 288 -16.76 -18.29 -10.25
CA GLY A 288 -16.92 -18.72 -8.86
C GLY A 288 -18.33 -19.11 -8.45
N GLN A 289 -19.37 -18.67 -9.17
CA GLN A 289 -20.77 -18.77 -8.73
C GLN A 289 -21.24 -20.21 -8.44
N GLU A 290 -20.84 -21.18 -9.27
CA GLU A 290 -21.23 -22.60 -9.08
C GLU A 290 -20.56 -23.24 -7.86
N ARG A 291 -19.47 -22.63 -7.37
CA ARG A 291 -18.70 -23.07 -6.22
C ARG A 291 -18.87 -22.15 -5.01
N ALA A 292 -19.83 -21.23 -5.07
CA ALA A 292 -20.16 -20.35 -3.96
C ALA A 292 -20.62 -21.18 -2.75
N GLN A 293 -20.17 -20.78 -1.57
CA GLN A 293 -20.44 -21.48 -0.32
C GLN A 293 -20.88 -20.48 0.74
N THR A 294 -21.84 -20.88 1.56
CA THR A 294 -22.30 -20.07 2.69
C THR A 294 -21.54 -20.47 3.95
N PHE A 295 -20.93 -19.48 4.60
CA PHE A 295 -20.18 -19.68 5.83
C PHE A 295 -20.81 -18.90 6.98
N PRO A 296 -20.80 -19.44 8.21
CA PRO A 296 -21.05 -18.65 9.39
C PRO A 296 -19.86 -17.71 9.62
N THR A 297 -20.15 -16.43 9.87
CA THR A 297 -19.16 -15.40 10.21
C THR A 297 -19.55 -14.76 11.55
N PRO A 298 -18.63 -14.05 12.23
CA PRO A 298 -18.95 -13.31 13.46
C PRO A 298 -20.08 -12.28 13.29
N GLU A 299 -20.39 -11.89 12.06
CA GLU A 299 -21.35 -10.85 11.69
C GLU A 299 -22.68 -11.43 11.14
N GLY A 300 -22.79 -12.76 11.05
CA GLY A 300 -23.92 -13.47 10.44
C GLY A 300 -23.47 -14.47 9.38
N GLU A 301 -24.39 -14.96 8.56
CA GLU A 301 -24.04 -15.85 7.43
C GLU A 301 -23.68 -15.03 6.19
N ARG A 302 -22.66 -15.47 5.46
CA ARG A 302 -22.25 -14.86 4.19
C ARG A 302 -22.03 -15.91 3.11
N THR A 303 -22.52 -15.63 1.92
CA THR A 303 -22.24 -16.42 0.72
C THR A 303 -20.98 -15.88 0.05
N LEU A 304 -19.94 -16.71 0.00
CA LEU A 304 -18.62 -16.33 -0.47
C LEU A 304 -18.22 -17.17 -1.69
N LEU A 305 -17.54 -16.54 -2.65
CA LEU A 305 -17.04 -17.21 -3.85
C LEU A 305 -15.57 -17.59 -3.66
N PRO A 306 -15.13 -18.79 -4.05
CA PRO A 306 -13.72 -19.14 -4.00
C PRO A 306 -12.92 -18.26 -4.97
N LEU A 307 -11.77 -17.78 -4.52
CA LEU A 307 -10.85 -16.98 -5.35
C LEU A 307 -10.37 -17.85 -6.53
N PRO A 308 -10.56 -17.41 -7.78
CA PRO A 308 -10.34 -18.28 -8.93
C PRO A 308 -8.86 -18.36 -9.28
N GLY A 309 -8.09 -19.30 -8.68
CA GLY A 309 -6.64 -19.49 -8.84
C GLY A 309 -5.97 -18.86 -10.08
N LEU A 310 -5.76 -19.62 -11.16
CA LEU A 310 -5.18 -19.08 -12.41
C LEU A 310 -6.18 -18.21 -13.20
N ASP A 311 -7.48 -18.38 -13.01
CA ASP A 311 -8.51 -17.57 -13.69
C ASP A 311 -8.65 -16.17 -13.08
N LEU A 312 -7.83 -15.83 -12.08
CA LEU A 312 -7.79 -14.54 -11.43
C LEU A 312 -7.40 -13.46 -12.43
N PRO A 313 -8.14 -12.34 -12.53
CA PRO A 313 -7.69 -11.20 -13.31
C PRO A 313 -6.40 -10.60 -12.74
N VAL A 314 -5.46 -10.28 -13.61
CA VAL A 314 -4.15 -9.71 -13.24
C VAL A 314 -4.30 -8.42 -12.43
N ILE A 315 -5.33 -7.61 -12.74
CA ILE A 315 -5.63 -6.39 -11.99
C ILE A 315 -5.98 -6.66 -10.52
N VAL A 316 -6.63 -7.79 -10.20
CA VAL A 316 -6.97 -8.15 -8.82
C VAL A 316 -5.69 -8.37 -8.01
N ALA A 317 -4.78 -9.19 -8.54
CA ALA A 317 -3.50 -9.43 -7.89
C ALA A 317 -2.64 -8.16 -7.80
N THR A 318 -2.66 -7.34 -8.84
CA THR A 318 -1.96 -6.04 -8.88
C THR A 318 -2.47 -5.12 -7.78
N ARG A 319 -3.80 -4.99 -7.65
CA ARG A 319 -4.46 -4.15 -6.65
C ARG A 319 -4.22 -4.63 -5.23
N MET A 320 -4.21 -5.96 -4.99
CA MET A 320 -3.88 -6.55 -3.70
C MET A 320 -2.42 -6.28 -3.30
N SER A 321 -1.49 -6.36 -4.26
CA SER A 321 -0.06 -6.09 -4.02
C SER A 321 0.25 -4.60 -3.77
N LEU A 322 -0.64 -3.70 -4.20
CA LEU A 322 -0.49 -2.24 -4.13
C LEU A 322 -1.19 -1.55 -2.96
N SER A 323 -2.00 -2.27 -2.18
CA SER A 323 -2.82 -1.74 -1.10
C SER A 323 -1.98 -1.03 -0.01
N PHE A 324 -1.66 0.25 -0.22
CA PHE A 324 -0.83 1.07 0.66
C PHE A 324 -1.64 1.49 1.89
N PRO A 325 -1.27 1.04 3.12
CA PRO A 325 -2.02 1.35 4.33
C PRO A 325 -2.39 2.83 4.45
N VAL A 326 -3.62 3.12 4.88
CA VAL A 326 -4.18 4.47 5.05
C VAL A 326 -4.46 5.21 3.74
N LEU A 327 -3.62 5.10 2.71
CA LEU A 327 -3.86 5.77 1.42
C LEU A 327 -4.82 4.98 0.53
N LEU A 328 -4.48 3.74 0.21
CA LEU A 328 -5.23 2.88 -0.70
C LEU A 328 -5.79 1.69 0.08
N ALA A 329 -7.10 1.49 0.01
CA ALA A 329 -7.82 0.49 0.78
C ALA A 329 -7.21 -0.91 0.68
N ALA A 330 -7.16 -1.63 1.81
CA ALA A 330 -6.84 -3.05 1.82
C ALA A 330 -7.92 -3.84 1.07
N VAL A 331 -7.54 -5.00 0.54
CA VAL A 331 -8.50 -5.90 -0.11
C VAL A 331 -8.93 -6.95 0.93
N PRO A 332 -10.21 -7.00 1.30
CA PRO A 332 -10.72 -8.05 2.18
C PRO A 332 -10.82 -9.35 1.38
N LEU A 333 -10.34 -10.45 1.96
CA LEU A 333 -10.66 -11.80 1.54
C LEU A 333 -11.10 -12.58 2.76
N TRP A 334 -11.68 -13.74 2.57
CA TRP A 334 -12.15 -14.60 3.64
C TRP A 334 -11.41 -15.93 3.59
N ALA A 335 -11.17 -16.53 4.75
CA ALA A 335 -10.66 -17.89 4.84
C ALA A 335 -11.44 -18.63 5.93
N GLU A 336 -11.60 -19.93 5.73
CA GLU A 336 -12.22 -20.81 6.71
C GLU A 336 -11.23 -21.07 7.86
N ASP A 337 -11.70 -20.83 9.08
CA ASP A 337 -11.02 -21.21 10.31
C ASP A 337 -11.30 -22.70 10.63
N PRO A 338 -10.47 -23.38 11.44
CA PRO A 338 -10.64 -24.81 11.73
C PRO A 338 -11.96 -25.21 12.39
N ASP A 339 -12.72 -24.23 12.91
CA ASP A 339 -14.03 -24.42 13.51
C ASP A 339 -15.18 -24.35 12.48
N GLY A 340 -14.87 -24.19 11.18
CA GLY A 340 -15.84 -24.08 10.09
C GLY A 340 -16.43 -22.68 9.92
N THR A 341 -15.99 -21.70 10.71
CA THR A 341 -16.38 -20.29 10.52
C THR A 341 -15.48 -19.62 9.49
N ALA A 342 -16.00 -18.65 8.74
CA ALA A 342 -15.17 -17.84 7.86
C ALA A 342 -14.78 -16.53 8.56
N ARG A 343 -13.49 -16.18 8.47
CA ARG A 343 -12.94 -14.94 9.02
C ARG A 343 -12.38 -14.05 7.93
N ARG A 344 -12.52 -12.73 8.12
CA ARG A 344 -11.97 -11.72 7.21
C ARG A 344 -10.44 -11.57 7.39
N HIS A 345 -9.74 -11.69 6.27
CA HIS A 345 -8.30 -11.47 6.07
C HIS A 345 -8.05 -10.18 5.31
N TRP A 346 -7.14 -9.36 5.82
CA TRP A 346 -6.78 -8.08 5.20
C TRP A 346 -5.52 -8.21 4.36
N PHE A 347 -5.64 -8.00 3.04
CA PHE A 347 -4.52 -7.99 2.12
C PHE A 347 -4.04 -6.58 1.83
N SER A 348 -2.76 -6.36 2.13
CA SER A 348 -2.08 -5.08 1.99
C SER A 348 -0.83 -5.19 1.11
N ASP A 349 -0.14 -4.08 0.94
CA ASP A 349 1.04 -3.92 0.10
C ASP A 349 2.07 -5.05 0.34
N GLY A 350 2.54 -5.66 -0.74
CA GLY A 350 3.51 -6.76 -0.67
C GLY A 350 4.86 -6.35 -0.10
N GLY A 351 5.22 -5.08 -0.24
CA GLY A 351 6.43 -4.48 0.30
C GLY A 351 6.49 -4.45 1.82
N ILE A 352 5.36 -4.65 2.53
CA ILE A 352 5.34 -4.75 3.99
C ILE A 352 6.10 -6.01 4.45
N SER A 353 5.90 -7.15 3.78
CA SER A 353 6.53 -8.42 4.14
C SER A 353 7.77 -8.73 3.31
N SER A 354 7.69 -8.59 1.99
CA SER A 354 8.79 -8.89 1.07
C SER A 354 8.79 -7.93 -0.12
N ASN A 355 9.57 -6.86 0.02
CA ASN A 355 9.66 -5.81 -1.00
C ASN A 355 10.48 -6.19 -2.24
N PHE A 356 11.32 -7.23 -2.16
CA PHE A 356 12.09 -7.72 -3.30
C PHE A 356 12.24 -9.24 -3.25
N PRO A 357 11.26 -10.00 -3.75
CA PRO A 357 11.29 -11.46 -3.70
C PRO A 357 12.21 -12.03 -4.79
N ILE A 358 13.52 -11.73 -4.76
CA ILE A 358 14.47 -12.13 -5.82
C ILE A 358 14.53 -13.66 -6.02
N HIS A 359 14.19 -14.42 -4.98
CA HIS A 359 14.21 -15.88 -4.97
C HIS A 359 12.94 -16.53 -5.56
N LEU A 360 11.98 -15.75 -6.07
CA LEU A 360 10.66 -16.23 -6.47
C LEU A 360 10.69 -17.33 -7.54
N PHE A 361 11.71 -17.30 -8.40
CA PHE A 361 11.87 -18.19 -9.54
C PHE A 361 13.15 -19.02 -9.46
N ASP A 362 13.82 -19.04 -8.32
CA ASP A 362 15.05 -19.81 -8.13
C ASP A 362 14.77 -21.30 -8.32
N ALA A 363 15.69 -21.95 -9.00
CA ALA A 363 15.71 -23.39 -9.21
C ALA A 363 17.11 -23.91 -8.86
N TRP A 364 17.18 -25.17 -8.42
CA TRP A 364 18.44 -25.82 -8.08
C TRP A 364 19.46 -25.77 -9.22
N VAL A 365 18.99 -25.88 -10.46
CA VAL A 365 19.78 -25.66 -11.68
C VAL A 365 19.07 -24.59 -12.52
N PRO A 366 19.56 -23.34 -12.54
CA PRO A 366 18.98 -22.27 -13.32
C PRO A 366 19.04 -22.59 -14.83
N THR A 367 17.89 -22.53 -15.50
CA THR A 367 17.81 -22.76 -16.97
C THR A 367 17.93 -21.49 -17.79
N ARG A 368 17.87 -20.33 -17.13
CA ARG A 368 17.87 -18.99 -17.73
C ARG A 368 18.34 -17.94 -16.72
N PRO A 369 18.80 -16.76 -17.17
CA PRO A 369 19.17 -15.67 -16.26
C PRO A 369 17.94 -15.05 -15.57
N THR A 370 18.12 -14.64 -14.32
CA THR A 370 17.16 -13.83 -13.55
C THR A 370 17.69 -12.41 -13.41
N PHE A 371 16.91 -11.43 -13.87
CA PHE A 371 17.21 -10.01 -13.71
C PHE A 371 16.41 -9.41 -12.56
N GLY A 372 17.13 -8.81 -11.61
CA GLY A 372 16.53 -8.05 -10.51
C GLY A 372 16.62 -6.56 -10.74
N LEU A 373 15.49 -5.85 -10.75
CA LEU A 373 15.44 -4.38 -10.85
C LEU A 373 15.11 -3.77 -9.49
N ASN A 374 16.00 -2.89 -9.03
CA ASN A 374 15.89 -2.17 -7.76
C ASN A 374 16.42 -0.75 -7.95
N LEU A 375 15.59 0.25 -7.65
CA LEU A 375 16.02 1.64 -7.64
C LEU A 375 16.50 2.06 -6.25
N VAL A 376 17.67 2.66 -6.23
CA VAL A 376 18.30 3.24 -5.04
C VAL A 376 18.57 4.72 -5.27
N GLN A 377 18.46 5.51 -4.21
CA GLN A 377 18.99 6.86 -4.23
C GLN A 377 20.50 6.78 -4.06
N ILE A 378 21.21 7.45 -4.96
CA ILE A 378 22.66 7.50 -5.00
C ILE A 378 23.07 8.96 -4.91
N ASP A 379 24.07 9.28 -4.08
CA ASP A 379 24.68 10.60 -4.06
C ASP A 379 25.34 10.88 -5.43
N ARG A 380 25.04 12.05 -5.99
CA ARG A 380 25.57 12.50 -7.29
C ARG A 380 27.10 12.58 -7.30
N ASN A 381 27.74 12.70 -6.13
CA ASN A 381 29.17 12.91 -6.03
C ASN A 381 30.02 11.65 -6.32
N ASN A 382 29.48 10.43 -6.15
CA ASN A 382 30.22 9.21 -6.51
C ASN A 382 29.30 8.02 -6.85
N PRO A 383 28.58 8.08 -7.99
CA PRO A 383 27.48 7.16 -8.23
C PRO A 383 27.91 5.73 -8.53
N SER A 384 29.09 5.52 -9.11
CA SER A 384 29.59 4.18 -9.44
C SER A 384 30.01 3.39 -8.21
N LYS A 385 30.67 4.05 -7.25
CA LYS A 385 31.09 3.41 -5.99
C LYS A 385 29.90 3.03 -5.13
N GLU A 386 28.92 3.92 -4.97
CA GLU A 386 27.73 3.63 -4.16
C GLU A 386 26.86 2.53 -4.78
N ALA A 387 26.73 2.49 -6.11
CA ALA A 387 26.03 1.40 -6.78
C ALA A 387 26.72 0.04 -6.54
N ALA A 388 28.06 0.01 -6.64
CA ALA A 388 28.84 -1.19 -6.37
C ALA A 388 28.74 -1.63 -4.89
N ASP A 389 28.89 -0.70 -3.96
CA ASP A 389 28.77 -0.94 -2.51
C ASP A 389 27.36 -1.44 -2.14
N TYR A 390 26.32 -0.92 -2.80
CA TYR A 390 24.93 -1.37 -2.61
C TYR A 390 24.73 -2.81 -3.10
N VAL A 391 25.20 -3.14 -4.31
CA VAL A 391 25.13 -4.51 -4.84
C VAL A 391 25.90 -5.46 -3.92
N GLN A 392 27.10 -5.08 -3.50
CA GLN A 392 27.92 -5.87 -2.59
C GLN A 392 27.20 -6.13 -1.26
N THR A 393 26.63 -5.09 -0.65
CA THR A 393 25.85 -5.21 0.60
C THR A 393 24.63 -6.12 0.44
N TYR A 394 23.97 -6.07 -0.72
CA TYR A 394 22.83 -6.94 -0.99
C TYR A 394 23.25 -8.41 -1.16
N MET A 395 24.35 -8.67 -1.85
CA MET A 395 24.90 -10.01 -2.08
C MET A 395 25.49 -10.63 -0.81
N ASP A 396 26.11 -9.82 0.05
CA ASP A 396 26.72 -10.26 1.30
C ASP A 396 25.67 -10.53 2.41
N GLY A 397 24.42 -10.12 2.19
CA GLY A 397 23.36 -10.13 3.20
C GLY A 397 23.54 -9.06 4.28
N PRO A 398 22.62 -8.94 5.26
CA PRO A 398 22.83 -8.00 6.36
C PRO A 398 24.18 -8.30 7.01
N PRO A 399 24.99 -7.29 7.35
CA PRO A 399 26.28 -7.52 7.97
C PRO A 399 26.05 -8.45 9.15
N ARG A 400 26.76 -9.58 9.18
CA ARG A 400 26.76 -10.49 10.34
C ARG A 400 26.95 -9.58 11.53
N ARG A 401 25.92 -9.46 12.39
CA ARG A 401 26.03 -8.65 13.60
C ARG A 401 27.37 -9.04 14.22
N PRO A 402 28.28 -8.09 14.50
CA PRO A 402 29.47 -8.44 15.23
C PRO A 402 28.99 -9.23 16.46
N PRO A 403 29.62 -10.38 16.79
CA PRO A 403 29.19 -11.18 17.93
C PRO A 403 29.03 -10.20 19.08
N CYS A 404 27.81 -10.14 19.64
CA CYS A 404 27.39 -9.13 20.60
C CYS A 404 28.59 -8.72 21.44
N ARG A 405 29.15 -7.52 21.21
CA ARG A 405 30.04 -6.93 22.22
C ARG A 405 29.19 -6.95 23.46
N SER A 406 29.59 -7.76 24.43
CA SER A 406 28.86 -7.98 25.67
C SER A 406 28.42 -6.61 26.16
N VAL A 407 27.12 -6.34 26.06
CA VAL A 407 26.54 -5.21 26.76
C VAL A 407 26.79 -5.55 28.22
N ARG A 408 27.80 -4.89 28.82
CA ARG A 408 28.03 -4.95 30.25
C ARG A 408 26.85 -4.21 30.86
N TRP A 409 25.81 -4.98 31.17
CA TRP A 409 24.73 -4.50 32.01
C TRP A 409 25.34 -4.03 33.34
N PRO A 410 24.92 -2.86 33.87
CA PRO A 410 25.33 -2.45 35.21
C PRO A 410 25.03 -3.60 36.18
N ALA A 411 26.00 -3.90 37.05
CA ALA A 411 25.96 -5.04 37.98
C ALA A 411 24.79 -5.02 39.00
N SER A 412 23.88 -4.04 38.91
CA SER A 412 22.72 -3.87 39.79
C SER A 412 21.46 -4.66 39.37
N TRP A 413 21.44 -5.32 38.21
CA TRP A 413 20.26 -6.07 37.73
C TRP A 413 20.44 -7.59 37.78
N GLY A 414 21.25 -8.09 38.71
CA GLY A 414 21.48 -9.52 38.93
C GLY A 414 20.60 -10.09 40.03
N ARG A 415 19.43 -10.64 39.67
CA ARG A 415 18.81 -11.85 40.26
C ARG A 415 17.38 -12.00 39.76
N SER A 416 17.15 -12.94 38.82
CA SER A 416 15.95 -13.82 38.74
C SER A 416 15.52 -14.24 37.31
N TRP A 417 16.41 -14.75 36.44
CA TRP A 417 15.93 -15.55 35.29
C TRP A 417 16.82 -16.77 35.03
N PRO A 418 16.26 -17.95 34.70
CA PRO A 418 17.01 -19.21 34.59
C PRO A 418 17.87 -19.24 33.33
N ARG A 419 19.15 -19.64 33.46
CA ARG A 419 20.05 -19.84 32.32
C ARG A 419 19.63 -21.10 31.53
N CYS A 420 19.27 -20.94 30.26
CA CYS A 420 19.29 -22.03 29.29
C CYS A 420 20.75 -22.45 29.04
N LYS A 421 21.10 -23.69 29.38
CA LYS A 421 22.36 -24.32 28.99
C LYS A 421 22.27 -24.76 27.52
N THR A 422 22.99 -24.09 26.63
CA THR A 422 23.31 -24.64 25.30
C THR A 422 24.58 -25.47 25.40
N GLY A 423 24.43 -26.79 25.40
CA GLY A 423 25.55 -27.73 25.25
C GLY A 423 25.88 -27.90 23.78
N ALA A 424 27.08 -27.47 23.37
CA ALA A 424 27.68 -27.83 22.10
C ALA A 424 29.12 -28.26 22.37
N THR A 425 29.31 -29.56 22.62
CA THR A 425 30.62 -30.22 22.60
C THR A 425 31.04 -30.39 21.15
N ARG A 426 32.08 -29.67 20.73
CA ARG A 426 32.84 -29.94 19.51
C ARG A 426 33.73 -31.15 19.75
N SER A 427 33.60 -32.21 18.96
CA SER A 427 34.65 -33.21 18.77
C SER A 427 35.55 -32.77 17.60
N SER A 428 36.83 -32.62 17.88
CA SER A 428 37.90 -32.52 16.89
C SER A 428 38.39 -33.93 16.51
N PRO A 429 38.86 -34.16 15.28
CA PRO A 429 39.32 -35.47 14.84
C PRO A 429 40.75 -35.74 15.29
N SER A 430 41.00 -36.98 15.69
CA SER A 430 42.31 -37.64 15.73
C SER A 430 42.15 -39.03 15.14
#